data_AF-A0A363U0C7-F1
#
_entry.id   AF-A0A363U0C7-F1
#
_cell.length_a   1.000
_cell.length_b   1.000
_cell.length_c   1.000
_cell.angle_alpha   90.00
_cell.angle_beta   90.00
_cell.angle_gamma   90.00
#
_symmetry.space_group_name_H-M   'P 1'
#
loop_
_entity.id
_entity.type
_entity.pdbx_description
1 polymer ?
#
loop_
_entity_poly.entity_id
_entity_poly.type
_entity_poly.pdbx_seq_one_letter_code
_entity_poly.pdbx_strand_id
1 'polypeptide(L)' 'DIESSKTPAYLLIAECDGMSVLTAWAAGKFTAESISKTLSESGIAERVGHRTLILPG' A
#
# COMPACT_ATOMS: atom_id res chain seq x y z
N ASP A 1 13.11 6.42 -1.98
CA ASP A 1 13.20 6.58 -0.52
C ASP A 1 13.57 5.32 0.25
N ILE A 2 12.80 4.23 0.15
CA ILE A 2 13.04 3.00 0.95
C ILE A 2 14.46 2.46 0.78
N GLU A 3 14.93 2.28 -0.45
CA GLU A 3 16.29 1.79 -0.74
C GLU A 3 17.39 2.73 -0.20
N SER A 4 17.19 4.05 -0.37
CA SER A 4 18.12 5.06 0.13
C SER A 4 18.18 5.10 1.66
N SER A 5 17.06 4.83 2.34
CA SER A 5 16.98 4.75 3.81
C SER A 5 17.66 3.52 4.41
N LYS A 6 18.11 2.57 3.57
CA LYS A 6 18.70 1.28 3.97
C LYS A 6 17.85 0.48 4.96
N THR A 7 16.55 0.75 5.02
CA THR A 7 15.61 0.07 5.90
C THR A 7 14.87 -1.01 5.11
N PRO A 8 14.96 -2.30 5.50
CA PRO A 8 14.21 -3.35 4.83
C PRO A 8 12.71 -3.14 5.08
N ALA A 9 11.95 -2.95 4.00
CA ALA A 9 10.51 -2.73 4.08
C ALA A 9 9.80 -3.43 2.92
N TYR A 10 8.53 -3.77 3.15
CA TYR A 10 7.63 -4.27 2.13
C TYR A 10 6.85 -3.09 1.54
N LEU A 11 6.93 -2.92 0.23
CA LEU A 11 6.14 -1.94 -0.50
C LEU A 11 4.96 -2.64 -1.17
N LEU A 12 3.75 -2.25 -0.79
CA LEU A 12 2.51 -2.72 -1.39
C LEU A 12 1.99 -1.67 -2.35
N ILE A 13 1.79 -2.06 -3.61
CA ILE A 13 1.27 -1.19 -4.66
C ILE A 13 -0.21 -1.50 -4.82
N ALA A 14 -1.07 -0.55 -4.45
CA ALA A 14 -2.50 -0.66 -4.69
C ALA A 14 -2.81 -0.50 -6.18
N GLU A 15 -3.75 -1.29 -6.70
CA GLU A 15 -4.15 -1.22 -8.11
C GLU A 15 -5.01 0.03 -8.34
N CYS A 16 -4.47 1.00 -9.09
CA CYS A 16 -5.06 2.32 -9.29
C CYS A 16 -4.89 2.80 -10.74
N ASP A 17 -4.83 1.89 -11.71
CA ASP A 17 -4.63 2.18 -13.15
C ASP A 17 -3.40 3.07 -13.46
N GLY A 18 -2.36 2.97 -12.63
CA GLY A 18 -1.14 3.77 -12.78
C GLY A 18 -1.29 5.25 -12.42
N MET A 19 -2.38 5.65 -11.74
CA MET A 19 -2.57 7.01 -11.25
C MET A 19 -1.70 7.31 -10.01
N SER A 20 -1.39 8.59 -9.80
CA SER A 20 -0.76 9.05 -8.56
C SER A 20 -1.72 8.95 -7.37
N VAL A 21 -1.19 8.96 -6.14
CA VAL A 21 -1.96 8.76 -4.90
C VAL A 21 -3.16 9.72 -4.80
N LEU A 22 -2.93 11.02 -4.98
CA LEU A 22 -3.98 12.04 -4.87
C LEU A 22 -5.02 11.93 -5.99
N THR A 23 -4.60 11.57 -7.21
CA THR A 23 -5.52 11.36 -8.33
C THR A 23 -6.36 10.11 -8.14
N ALA A 24 -5.77 9.01 -7.68
CA ALA A 24 -6.47 7.78 -7.38
C ALA A 24 -7.46 7.95 -6.22
N TRP A 25 -7.10 8.76 -5.21
CA TRP A 25 -8.00 9.13 -4.12
C TRP A 25 -9.18 9.96 -4.62
N ALA A 26 -8.93 11.03 -5.39
CA ALA A 26 -9.99 11.87 -5.96
C ALA A 26 -10.91 11.10 -6.92
N ALA A 27 -10.38 10.10 -7.62
CA ALA A 27 -11.13 9.20 -8.51
C ALA A 27 -11.88 8.07 -7.75
N GLY A 28 -11.76 7.98 -6.42
CA GLY A 28 -12.40 6.94 -5.61
C GLY A 28 -11.82 5.54 -5.79
N LYS A 29 -10.61 5.41 -6.37
CA LYS A 29 -9.91 4.12 -6.55
C LYS A 29 -8.95 3.80 -5.41
N PHE A 30 -8.52 4.83 -4.67
CA PHE A 30 -7.71 4.68 -3.45
C PHE A 30 -8.58 4.86 -2.20
N THR A 31 -9.30 3.80 -1.83
CA THR A 31 -10.21 3.75 -0.69
C THR A 31 -9.77 2.71 0.34
N ALA A 32 -10.32 2.79 1.55
CA ALA A 32 -10.04 1.81 2.61
C ALA A 32 -10.36 0.36 2.19
N GLU A 33 -11.39 0.17 1.36
CA GLU A 33 -11.79 -1.13 0.83
C GLU A 33 -10.78 -1.67 -0.19
N SER A 34 -10.35 -0.82 -1.13
CA SER A 34 -9.29 -1.15 -2.10
C SER A 34 -7.99 -1.54 -1.40
N ILE A 35 -7.56 -0.75 -0.41
CA ILE A 35 -6.36 -1.02 0.40
C ILE A 35 -6.50 -2.35 1.16
N SER A 36 -7.66 -2.61 1.77
CA SER A 36 -7.91 -3.86 2.49
C SER A 36 -7.85 -5.07 1.58
N LYS A 37 -8.41 -4.96 0.36
CA LYS A 37 -8.34 -6.01 -0.66
C LYS A 37 -6.89 -6.29 -1.06
N THR A 38 -6.09 -5.27 -1.36
CA THR A 38 -4.66 -5.43 -1.68
C THR A 38 -3.88 -6.08 -0.53
N LEU A 39 -4.17 -5.73 0.72
CA LEU A 39 -3.54 -6.36 1.90
C LEU A 39 -3.85 -7.86 1.97
N SER A 40 -5.10 -8.25 1.73
CA SER A 40 -5.49 -9.67 1.71
C SER A 40 -4.90 -10.43 0.53
N GLU A 41 -4.93 -9.87 -0.67
CA GLU A 41 -4.42 -10.53 -1.90
C GLU A 41 -2.90 -10.66 -1.91
N SER A 42 -2.18 -9.71 -1.30
CA SER A 42 -0.72 -9.74 -1.23
C SER A 42 -0.16 -10.82 -0.30
N GLY A 43 -0.99 -11.38 0.60
CA GLY A 43 -0.54 -12.34 1.62
C GLY A 43 0.46 -11.76 2.62
N ILE A 44 0.56 -10.42 2.74
CA ILE A 44 1.57 -9.77 3.59
C ILE A 44 1.40 -10.14 5.07
N ALA A 45 0.17 -10.45 5.50
CA ALA A 45 -0.15 -10.80 6.88
C ALA A 45 0.61 -12.02 7.41
N GLU A 46 1.05 -12.92 6.53
CA GLU A 46 1.86 -14.09 6.91
C GLU A 46 3.37 -13.80 6.90
N ARG A 47 3.78 -12.71 6.25
CA ARG A 47 5.20 -12.33 6.09
C ARG A 47 5.69 -11.34 7.15
N VAL A 48 4.77 -10.64 7.84
CA VAL A 48 5.12 -9.68 8.90
C VAL A 48 4.48 -10.09 10.23
N GLY A 49 5.25 -10.02 11.32
CA GLY A 49 4.76 -10.31 12.68
C GLY A 49 3.99 -9.15 13.33
N HIS A 50 3.82 -8.04 12.62
CA HIS A 50 3.15 -6.83 13.12
C HIS A 50 1.97 -6.45 12.22
N ARG A 51 1.02 -5.68 12.77
CA ARG A 51 -0.17 -5.20 12.05
C ARG A 51 -0.17 -3.67 11.86
N THR A 52 1.02 -3.12 11.72
CA THR A 52 1.26 -1.70 11.44
C THR A 52 1.46 -1.50 9.94
N LEU A 53 0.80 -0.48 9.39
CA LEU A 53 0.84 -0.09 7.98
C LEU A 53 1.13 1.42 7.92
N ILE A 54 1.93 1.85 6.94
CA ILE A 54 2.20 3.27 6.67
C ILE A 54 1.49 3.66 5.38
N LEU A 55 0.56 4.61 5.47
CA LEU A 55 -0.12 5.19 4.31
C LEU A 55 0.64 6.43 3.82
N PRO A 56 0.65 6.70 2.51
CA PRO A 56 1.12 7.96 1.99
C PRO A 56 0.28 9.11 2.55
N GLY A 57 0.95 10.14 3.07
CA GLY A 57 0.34 11.37 3.59
C GLY A 57 0.19 12.44 2.54
#